data_AF-A0A2D6X5Q3-F1
#
_entry.id   AF-A0A2D6X5Q3-F1
#
_cell.length_a   1.000
_cell.length_b   1.000
_cell.length_c   1.000
_cell.angle_alpha   90.00
_cell.angle_beta   90.00
_cell.angle_gamma   90.00
#
_symmetry.space_group_name_H-M   'P 1'
#
loop_
_entity.id
_entity.type
_entity.pdbx_description
1 polymer ?
#
loop_
_entity_poly.entity_id
_entity_poly.type
_entity_poly.pdbx_seq_one_letter_code
_entity_poly.pdbx_strand_id
1 'polypeptide(L)' 'MVSRKAKNRSSKKRHLARAGRQTKWAPFWTVLRKFGQGKKMHPSAMTHVRRSWRTRKLKIKPRKMRKAHLG' A
#
# COMPACT_ATOMS: atom_id res chain seq x y z
N MET A 1 0.59 -23.23 -19.38
CA MET A 1 0.41 -22.96 -17.94
C MET A 1 1.61 -22.17 -17.42
N VAL A 2 1.43 -21.04 -16.72
CA VAL A 2 2.56 -20.18 -16.28
C VAL A 2 3.29 -20.80 -15.08
N SER A 3 4.62 -20.79 -15.08
CA SER A 3 5.44 -21.36 -13.99
C SER A 3 5.13 -20.73 -12.62
N ARG A 4 5.21 -21.54 -11.56
CA ARG A 4 4.94 -21.11 -10.16
C ARG A 4 5.79 -19.88 -9.77
N LYS A 5 7.04 -19.82 -10.25
CA LYS A 5 7.98 -18.70 -10.04
C LYS A 5 7.47 -17.40 -10.69
N ALA A 6 6.97 -17.46 -11.92
CA ALA A 6 6.41 -16.31 -12.62
C ALA A 6 5.11 -15.81 -11.94
N LYS A 7 4.23 -16.72 -11.50
CA LYS A 7 3.01 -16.38 -10.73
C LYS A 7 3.35 -15.65 -9.42
N ASN A 8 4.37 -16.11 -8.70
CA ASN A 8 4.84 -15.47 -7.46
C ASN A 8 5.47 -14.10 -7.69
N ARG A 9 6.26 -13.93 -8.76
CA ARG A 9 6.85 -12.62 -9.13
C ARG A 9 5.77 -11.60 -9.48
N SER A 10 4.76 -12.02 -10.25
CA SER A 10 3.58 -11.20 -10.57
C SER A 10 2.81 -10.79 -9.30
N SER A 11 2.59 -11.74 -8.38
CA SER A 11 1.95 -11.48 -7.09
C SER A 11 2.72 -10.43 -6.25
N LYS A 12 4.05 -10.57 -6.16
CA LYS A 12 4.92 -9.60 -5.45
C LYS A 12 4.87 -8.22 -6.10
N LYS A 13 5.02 -8.12 -7.42
CA LYS A 13 4.98 -6.84 -8.16
C LYS A 13 3.64 -6.13 -7.95
N ARG A 14 2.53 -6.86 -8.03
CA ARG A 14 1.19 -6.31 -7.80
C ARG A 14 1.00 -5.79 -6.36
N HIS A 15 1.49 -6.53 -5.37
CA HIS A 15 1.43 -6.10 -3.97
C HIS A 15 2.26 -4.84 -3.72
N LEU A 16 3.48 -4.79 -4.28
CA LEU A 16 4.35 -3.60 -4.20
C LEU A 16 3.72 -2.39 -4.89
N ALA A 17 3.10 -2.57 -6.07
CA ALA A 17 2.40 -1.50 -6.76
C ALA A 17 1.21 -0.95 -5.94
N ARG A 18 0.44 -1.83 -5.29
CA ARG A 18 -0.63 -1.41 -4.36
C ARG A 18 -0.06 -0.63 -3.18
N ALA A 19 0.99 -1.14 -2.54
CA ALA A 19 1.64 -0.47 -1.41
C ALA A 19 2.27 0.88 -1.79
N GLY A 20 2.81 1.00 -3.01
CA GLY A 20 3.34 2.24 -3.54
C GLY A 20 2.26 3.30 -3.75
N ARG A 21 1.04 2.91 -4.14
CA ARG A 21 -0.10 3.84 -4.24
C ARG A 21 -0.56 4.38 -2.88
N GLN A 22 -0.40 3.60 -1.80
CA GLN A 22 -0.81 3.96 -0.44
C GLN A 22 0.14 4.96 0.27
N THR A 23 1.23 5.39 -0.36
CA THR A 23 2.14 6.39 0.24
C THR A 23 1.62 7.81 0.08
N LYS A 24 0.81 8.04 -0.95
CA LYS A 24 0.22 9.33 -1.31
C LYS A 24 -0.99 9.64 -0.43
N TRP A 25 -1.26 10.93 -0.23
CA TRP A 25 -2.51 11.40 0.36
C TRP A 25 -3.66 11.27 -0.64
N ALA A 26 -4.89 11.38 -0.14
CA ALA A 26 -6.07 11.58 -0.97
C ALA A 26 -5.89 12.83 -1.87
N PRO A 27 -6.30 12.77 -3.14
CA PRO A 27 -6.24 13.93 -4.04
C PRO A 27 -7.10 15.10 -3.55
N PHE A 28 -6.67 16.34 -3.80
CA PHE A 28 -7.44 17.52 -3.38
C PHE A 28 -8.88 17.52 -3.90
N TRP A 29 -9.10 17.15 -5.16
CA TRP A 29 -10.44 17.07 -5.75
C TRP A 29 -11.36 16.08 -5.01
N THR A 30 -10.82 15.00 -4.42
CA THR A 30 -11.63 14.07 -3.63
C THR A 30 -12.14 14.74 -2.36
N VAL A 31 -11.28 15.51 -1.69
CA VAL A 31 -11.63 16.27 -0.48
C VAL A 31 -12.78 17.23 -0.77
N LEU A 32 -12.70 17.98 -1.87
CA LEU A 32 -13.78 18.87 -2.30
C LEU A 32 -15.10 18.14 -2.51
N ARG A 33 -15.07 16.98 -3.18
CA ARG A 33 -16.28 16.17 -3.43
C ARG A 33 -16.93 15.63 -2.15
N LYS A 34 -16.15 15.27 -1.13
CA LYS A 34 -16.68 14.71 0.12
C LYS A 34 -17.14 15.77 1.11
N PHE A 35 -16.38 16.85 1.26
CA PHE A 35 -16.62 17.83 2.32
C PHE A 35 -17.37 19.09 1.83
N GLY A 36 -17.43 19.29 0.51
CA GLY A 36 -18.00 20.48 -0.12
C GLY A 36 -16.94 21.54 -0.44
N GLN A 37 -17.29 22.43 -1.36
CA GLN A 37 -16.47 23.58 -1.74
C GLN A 37 -16.36 24.57 -0.56
N GLY A 38 -15.21 25.21 -0.40
CA GLY A 38 -14.98 26.23 0.64
C GLY A 38 -14.42 25.71 1.97
N LYS A 39 -14.45 24.39 2.23
CA LYS A 39 -13.85 23.82 3.45
C LYS A 39 -12.35 23.59 3.29
N LYS A 40 -11.54 24.24 4.13
CA LYS A 40 -10.07 24.08 4.19
C LYS A 40 -9.65 22.80 4.93
N MET A 41 -10.17 21.64 4.50
CA MET A 41 -9.84 20.35 5.11
C MET A 41 -8.57 19.75 4.49
N HIS A 42 -7.62 19.36 5.32
CA HIS A 42 -6.43 18.65 4.85
C HIS A 42 -6.80 17.21 4.40
N PRO A 43 -6.21 16.67 3.32
CA PRO A 43 -6.45 15.30 2.83
C PRO A 43 -6.28 14.17 3.86
N SER A 44 -5.61 14.45 4.97
CA SER A 44 -5.50 13.52 6.11
C SER A 44 -6.82 13.08 6.67
N ALA A 45 -7.80 13.99 6.72
CA ALA A 45 -9.13 13.71 7.24
C ALA A 45 -9.87 12.63 6.42
N MET A 46 -9.51 12.48 5.14
CA MET A 46 -10.07 11.46 4.25
C MET A 46 -9.18 10.22 4.13
N THR A 47 -7.86 10.37 4.26
CA THR A 47 -6.91 9.29 3.99
C THR A 47 -6.85 8.31 5.16
N HIS A 48 -7.70 7.29 5.14
CA HIS A 48 -7.71 6.25 6.19
C HIS A 48 -6.45 5.39 6.22
N VAL A 49 -5.89 5.06 5.05
CA VAL A 49 -4.74 4.17 4.92
C VAL A 49 -3.61 4.90 4.22
N ARG A 50 -2.65 5.38 5.01
CA ARG A 50 -1.36 5.88 4.52
C ARG A 50 -0.21 5.00 5.02
N ARG A 51 0.70 4.70 4.11
CA ARG A 51 1.86 3.84 4.37
C ARG A 51 3.13 4.67 4.48
N SER A 52 3.89 4.45 5.56
CA SER A 52 5.28 4.88 5.69
C SER A 52 6.22 3.67 5.68
N TRP A 53 7.30 3.77 4.90
CA TRP A 53 8.31 2.71 4.79
C TRP A 53 9.12 2.50 6.07
N ARG A 54 9.28 3.55 6.89
CA ARG A 54 10.04 3.49 8.13
C ARG A 54 9.28 2.73 9.21
N THR A 55 8.00 3.06 9.43
CA THR A 55 7.21 2.53 10.54
C THR A 55 6.41 1.26 10.19
N ARG A 56 5.78 1.18 9.01
CA ARG A 56 4.91 0.05 8.63
C ARG A 56 5.59 -0.82 7.58
N LYS A 57 6.21 -1.94 7.94
CA LYS A 57 6.90 -2.84 6.98
C LYS A 57 5.93 -3.79 6.25
N LEU A 58 6.18 -4.11 4.98
CA LEU A 58 5.36 -5.05 4.20
C LEU A 58 5.63 -6.50 4.62
N LYS A 59 4.57 -7.31 4.74
CA LYS A 59 4.68 -8.75 5.02
C LYS A 59 4.66 -9.59 3.74
N ILE A 60 5.48 -9.26 2.74
CA ILE A 60 5.53 -10.00 1.45
C ILE A 60 6.51 -11.18 1.57
N LYS A 61 6.08 -12.39 1.20
CA LYS A 61 6.94 -13.58 1.11
C LYS A 61 7.62 -13.68 -0.27
N PRO A 62 8.81 -14.31 -0.38
CA PRO A 62 9.62 -14.84 0.72
C PRO A 62 10.28 -13.68 1.49
N ARG A 63 10.11 -13.68 2.81
CA ARG A 63 10.93 -12.84 3.68
C ARG A 63 12.29 -13.54 3.74
N LYS A 64 13.40 -12.81 3.61
CA LYS A 64 14.75 -13.37 3.85
C LYS A 64 14.93 -13.89 5.28
N MET A 65 14.04 -13.49 6.20
CA MET A 65 13.98 -13.98 7.56
C MET A 65 13.59 -15.47 7.58
N ARG A 66 14.52 -16.30 8.06
CA ARG A 66 14.30 -17.71 8.36
C ARG A 66 13.17 -17.82 9.39
N LYS A 67 12.20 -18.70 9.15
CA LYS A 67 11.13 -18.92 10.12
C LYS A 67 11.64 -19.93 11.14
N ALA A 68 11.69 -19.56 12.42
CA ALA A 68 12.22 -20.43 13.48
C ALA A 68 11.52 -21.80 13.56
N HIS A 69 10.25 -21.90 13.17
CA HIS A 69 9.46 -23.13 13.20
C HIS A 69 9.56 -24.01 11.95
N LEU A 70 10.38 -23.64 10.95
CA LEU A 70 10.48 -24.42 9.70
C LEU A 70 11.77 -25.27 9.58
N GLY A 71 12.58 -25.37 10.64
CA GLY A 71 13.89 -26.01 10.60
C GLY A 71 14.93 -25.11 9.95
#